data_AF-A0AAD6XWY7-F1
#
_entry.id   AF-A0AAD6XWY7-F1
#
_cell.length_a   1.000
_cell.length_b   1.000
_cell.length_c   1.000
_cell.angle_alpha   90.00
_cell.angle_beta   90.00
_cell.angle_gamma   90.00
#
_symmetry.space_group_name_H-M   'P 1'
#
loop_
_entity.id
_entity.type
_entity.pdbx_description
1 polymer ?
#
loop_
_entity_poly.entity_id
_entity_poly.type
_entity_poly.pdbx_seq_one_letter_code
_entity_poly.pdbx_strand_id
1 'polypeptide(L)'
;MPSISTFIELSRIDRFAGTLILFWPFAWSSTMSANRHNVPIEEYIMALFSGFLGAYIQQSLLGGGCIWNDIIDMDLDAKVERTKHRPLPEGRISVPQALVFLSIHVFLLFALGRHLNPAAWRFAFLTVVPLTGMYPFMKRITYLPQVWLGITLNTPILVAATIFTEETPDAAFVLAAGGWCWTMWY
;
A
#
# COMPACT_ATOMS: atom_id res chain seq x y z
N MET A 1 1.38 -20.52 20.56
CA MET A 1 0.73 -19.49 19.71
C MET A 1 1.69 -18.31 19.61
N PRO A 2 1.83 -17.67 18.44
CA PRO A 2 2.71 -16.50 18.30
C PRO A 2 2.26 -15.38 19.24
N SER A 3 3.21 -14.60 19.76
CA SER A 3 2.87 -13.42 20.56
C SER A 3 2.28 -12.31 19.70
N ILE A 4 1.49 -11.41 20.29
CA ILE A 4 0.98 -10.20 19.62
C ILE A 4 2.15 -9.37 19.05
N SER A 5 3.27 -9.30 19.77
CA SER A 5 4.48 -8.61 19.29
C SER A 5 5.02 -9.17 17.97
N THR A 6 4.88 -10.49 17.74
CA THR A 6 5.30 -11.13 16.49
C THR A 6 4.45 -10.68 15.31
N PHE A 7 3.13 -10.51 15.51
CA PHE A 7 2.23 -10.00 14.48
C PHE A 7 2.46 -8.50 14.19
N ILE A 8 2.74 -7.71 15.23
CA ILE A 8 3.11 -6.29 15.09
C ILE A 8 4.40 -6.15 14.29
N GLU A 9 5.42 -6.94 14.61
CA GLU A 9 6.70 -6.93 13.89
C GLU A 9 6.54 -7.41 12.45
N LEU A 10 5.72 -8.43 12.21
CA LEU A 10 5.46 -8.94 10.86
C LEU A 10 4.73 -7.90 9.98
N SER A 11 3.73 -7.21 10.52
CA SER A 11 3.00 -6.14 9.81
C SER A 11 3.76 -4.81 9.76
N ARG A 12 4.75 -4.63 10.62
CA ARG A 12 5.48 -3.37 10.83
C ARG A 12 4.56 -2.18 11.09
N ILE A 13 3.43 -2.45 11.74
CA ILE A 13 2.41 -1.45 12.06
C ILE A 13 2.91 -0.39 13.06
N ASP A 14 4.00 -0.70 13.77
CA ASP A 14 4.76 0.22 14.61
C ASP A 14 5.48 1.31 13.79
N ARG A 15 5.75 1.07 12.50
CA ARG A 15 6.53 1.99 11.65
C ARG A 15 5.65 2.92 10.86
N PHE A 16 5.26 4.04 11.45
CA PHE A 16 4.35 5.00 10.83
C PHE A 16 4.81 5.59 9.48
N ALA A 17 6.11 5.56 9.18
CA ALA A 17 6.67 6.10 7.94
C ALA A 17 6.06 5.49 6.67
N GLY A 18 5.72 4.19 6.67
CA GLY A 18 5.12 3.55 5.50
C GLY A 18 3.69 4.01 5.24
N THR A 19 2.94 4.36 6.28
CA THR A 19 1.57 4.87 6.17
C THR A 19 1.62 6.24 5.51
N LEU A 20 2.56 7.08 5.97
CA LEU A 20 2.75 8.42 5.41
C LEU A 20 3.13 8.39 3.93
N ILE A 21 3.97 7.44 3.52
CA ILE A 21 4.42 7.36 2.12
C ILE A 21 3.30 6.99 1.14
N LEU A 22 2.29 6.25 1.61
CA LEU A 22 1.09 5.93 0.83
C LEU A 22 0.01 7.02 0.97
N PHE A 23 -0.11 7.61 2.17
CA PHE A 23 -1.12 8.62 2.47
C PHE A 23 -0.87 9.94 1.75
N TRP A 24 0.36 10.46 1.72
CA TRP A 24 0.63 11.76 1.10
C TRP A 24 0.31 11.82 -0.39
N PRO A 25 0.71 10.84 -1.23
CA PRO A 25 0.29 10.78 -2.62
C PRO A 25 -1.25 10.78 -2.79
N PHE A 26 -1.95 10.01 -1.95
CA PHE A 26 -3.41 10.02 -1.92
C PHE A 26 -3.97 11.40 -1.54
N ALA A 27 -3.44 12.00 -0.48
CA ALA A 27 -3.90 13.29 0.03
C ALA A 27 -3.72 14.40 -1.00
N TRP A 28 -2.56 14.51 -1.65
CA TRP A 28 -2.31 15.54 -2.67
C TRP A 28 -3.31 15.46 -3.83
N SER A 29 -3.57 14.26 -4.32
CA SER A 29 -4.52 14.04 -5.41
C SER A 29 -5.96 14.28 -4.97
N SER A 30 -6.32 13.86 -3.75
CA SER A 30 -7.63 14.13 -3.15
C SER A 30 -7.87 15.63 -2.98
N THR A 31 -6.90 16.40 -2.47
CA THR A 31 -6.99 17.85 -2.36
C THR A 31 -7.15 18.52 -3.73
N MET A 32 -6.39 18.07 -4.73
CA MET A 32 -6.51 18.59 -6.09
C MET A 32 -7.90 18.33 -6.68
N SER A 33 -8.42 17.11 -6.54
CA SER A 33 -9.75 16.72 -7.02
C SER A 33 -10.86 17.47 -6.28
N ALA A 34 -10.77 17.54 -4.95
CA ALA A 34 -11.72 18.25 -4.10
C ALA A 34 -11.81 19.75 -4.45
N ASN A 35 -10.67 20.41 -4.63
CA ASN A 35 -10.62 21.83 -4.99
C ASN A 35 -11.20 22.07 -6.40
N ARG A 36 -10.87 21.21 -7.36
CA ARG A 36 -11.37 21.32 -8.74
C ARG A 36 -12.89 21.21 -8.83
N HIS A 37 -13.48 20.35 -8.02
CA HIS A 37 -14.91 20.06 -8.06
C HIS A 37 -15.72 20.77 -6.97
N ASN A 38 -15.09 21.67 -6.18
CA ASN A 38 -15.71 22.38 -5.06
C ASN A 38 -16.41 21.42 -4.08
N VAL A 39 -15.76 20.31 -3.78
CA VAL A 39 -16.30 19.26 -2.91
C VAL A 39 -16.54 19.82 -1.50
N PRO A 40 -17.67 19.50 -0.85
CA PRO A 40 -17.92 19.90 0.53
C PRO A 40 -16.79 19.47 1.47
N ILE A 41 -16.47 20.32 2.45
CA ILE A 41 -15.35 20.07 3.37
C ILE A 41 -15.50 18.75 4.14
N GLU A 42 -16.74 18.36 4.46
CA GLU A 42 -17.06 17.12 5.17
C GLU A 42 -16.71 15.88 4.34
N GLU A 43 -17.06 15.87 3.06
CA GLU A 43 -16.71 14.80 2.12
C GLU A 43 -15.20 14.71 1.91
N TYR A 44 -14.52 15.85 1.82
CA TYR A 44 -13.07 15.90 1.73
C TYR A 44 -12.38 15.34 2.99
N ILE A 45 -12.83 15.73 4.18
CA ILE A 45 -12.30 15.19 5.45
C ILE A 45 -12.54 13.68 5.52
N MET A 46 -13.72 13.21 5.13
CA MET A 46 -14.03 11.78 5.11
C MET A 46 -13.13 11.02 4.13
N ALA A 47 -12.85 11.60 2.96
CA ALA A 47 -11.92 11.02 1.99
C ALA A 47 -10.50 10.94 2.55
N LEU A 48 -10.00 12.00 3.21
CA LEU A 48 -8.69 11.97 3.86
C LEU A 48 -8.61 10.93 4.98
N PHE A 49 -9.64 10.86 5.84
CA PHE A 49 -9.70 9.87 6.90
C PHE A 49 -9.72 8.44 6.34
N SER A 50 -10.54 8.19 5.32
CA SER A 50 -10.61 6.89 4.65
C SER A 50 -9.29 6.53 3.97
N GLY A 51 -8.65 7.50 3.30
CA GLY A 51 -7.34 7.33 2.67
C GLY A 51 -6.24 7.04 3.68
N PHE A 52 -6.27 7.69 4.83
CA PHE A 52 -5.32 7.43 5.93
C PHE A 52 -5.50 6.03 6.50
N LEU A 53 -6.75 5.62 6.79
CA LEU A 53 -7.04 4.28 7.28
C LEU A 53 -6.67 3.22 6.23
N GLY A 54 -6.94 3.50 4.95
CA GLY A 54 -6.53 2.66 3.82
C GLY A 54 -5.02 2.53 3.74
N ALA A 55 -4.27 3.63 3.82
CA ALA A 55 -2.81 3.64 3.84
C ALA A 55 -2.24 2.88 5.05
N TYR A 56 -2.86 2.98 6.22
CA TYR A 56 -2.44 2.28 7.43
C TYR A 56 -2.63 0.76 7.33
N ILE A 57 -3.79 0.32 6.84
CA ILE A 57 -4.07 -1.10 6.58
C ILE A 57 -3.17 -1.62 5.45
N GLN A 58 -3.07 -0.84 4.37
CA GLN A 58 -2.26 -1.17 3.20
C GLN A 58 -0.78 -1.22 3.55
N GLN A 59 -0.27 -0.38 4.44
CA GLN A 59 1.13 -0.47 4.85
C GLN A 59 1.47 -1.84 5.45
N SER A 60 0.57 -2.35 6.30
CA SER A 60 0.70 -3.68 6.90
C SER A 60 0.74 -4.80 5.84
N LEU A 61 0.18 -4.51 4.66
CA LEU A 61 0.29 -5.33 3.45
C LEU A 61 1.51 -4.97 2.58
N LEU A 62 2.02 -3.72 2.60
CA LEU A 62 2.87 -3.06 1.56
C LEU A 62 3.66 -1.82 2.01
N GLY A 63 4.99 -1.83 1.89
CA GLY A 63 5.87 -0.67 2.09
C GLY A 63 6.93 -0.91 3.16
N GLY A 64 8.06 -1.50 2.76
CA GLY A 64 9.20 -1.75 3.65
C GLY A 64 8.97 -2.80 4.74
N GLY A 65 7.79 -3.46 4.75
CA GLY A 65 7.34 -4.17 5.93
C GLY A 65 6.31 -5.29 5.85
N CYS A 66 6.25 -6.02 4.75
CA CYS A 66 5.00 -6.66 4.36
C CYS A 66 4.94 -8.14 4.67
N ILE A 67 3.80 -8.60 5.19
CA ILE A 67 3.50 -10.03 5.37
C ILE A 67 3.70 -10.79 4.05
N TRP A 68 3.18 -10.28 2.93
CA TRP A 68 3.33 -10.94 1.61
C TRP A 68 4.79 -10.99 1.14
N ASN A 69 5.53 -9.89 1.28
CA ASN A 69 6.95 -9.86 0.92
C ASN A 69 7.76 -10.83 1.78
N ASP A 70 7.53 -10.85 3.09
CA ASP A 70 8.26 -11.73 4.01
C ASP A 70 7.89 -13.20 3.79
N ILE A 71 6.67 -13.53 3.35
CA ILE A 71 6.30 -14.89 2.93
C ILE A 71 7.08 -15.30 1.68
N ILE A 72 7.13 -14.45 0.66
CA ILE A 72 7.80 -14.76 -0.61
C ILE A 72 9.33 -14.78 -0.46
N ASP A 73 9.88 -13.90 0.36
CA ASP A 73 11.32 -13.74 0.56
C ASP A 73 11.86 -14.57 1.74
N MET A 74 11.04 -15.39 2.41
CA MET A 74 11.44 -16.14 3.62
C MET A 74 12.79 -16.88 3.48
N ASP A 75 12.99 -17.62 2.38
CA ASP A 75 14.22 -18.39 2.14
C ASP A 75 15.44 -17.50 1.85
N LEU A 76 15.22 -16.31 1.27
CA LEU A 76 16.27 -15.33 0.99
C LEU A 76 16.62 -14.58 2.27
N ASP A 77 15.60 -14.17 3.02
CA ASP A 77 15.74 -13.45 4.27
C ASP A 77 16.50 -14.28 5.32
N ALA A 78 16.30 -15.61 5.33
CA ALA A 78 17.04 -16.55 6.18
C ALA A 78 18.56 -16.56 5.91
N LYS A 79 18.99 -16.20 4.69
CA LYS A 79 20.40 -16.23 4.27
C LYS A 79 21.11 -14.88 4.47
N VAL A 80 20.37 -13.83 4.85
CA VAL A 80 20.90 -12.47 4.95
C VAL A 80 20.93 -12.03 6.41
N GLU A 81 22.10 -11.62 6.90
CA GLU A 81 22.36 -11.28 8.31
C GLU A 81 21.37 -10.27 8.89
N ARG A 82 21.00 -9.26 8.09
CA ARG A 82 20.05 -8.21 8.48
C ARG A 82 18.61 -8.72 8.67
N THR A 83 18.22 -9.79 7.98
CA THR A 83 16.81 -10.21 7.83
C THR A 83 16.53 -11.61 8.37
N LYS A 84 17.55 -12.38 8.74
CA LYS A 84 17.42 -13.74 9.29
C LYS A 84 16.61 -13.80 10.59
N HIS A 85 16.54 -12.70 11.33
CA HIS A 85 15.80 -12.56 12.59
C HIS A 85 14.33 -12.13 12.39
N ARG A 86 13.86 -12.01 11.15
CA ARG A 86 12.45 -11.70 10.89
C ARG A 86 11.56 -12.85 11.40
N PRO A 87 10.29 -12.57 11.76
CA PRO A 87 9.38 -13.57 12.33
C PRO A 87 9.21 -14.86 11.53
N LEU A 88 9.20 -14.77 10.19
CA LEU A 88 8.99 -15.92 9.30
C LEU A 88 10.26 -16.78 9.12
N PRO A 89 11.43 -16.22 8.73
CA PRO A 89 12.69 -16.97 8.68
C PRO A 89 13.08 -17.63 10.00
N GLU A 90 12.80 -16.97 11.13
CA GLU A 90 13.11 -17.48 12.48
C GLU A 90 12.09 -18.53 12.97
N GLY A 91 10.99 -18.73 12.25
CA GLY A 91 9.95 -19.70 12.61
C GLY A 91 9.08 -19.27 13.81
N ARG A 92 9.12 -18.00 14.22
CA ARG A 92 8.26 -17.46 15.30
C ARG A 92 6.77 -17.46 14.92
N ILE A 93 6.47 -17.43 13.63
CA ILE A 93 5.13 -17.56 13.07
C ILE A 93 5.16 -18.51 11.86
N SER A 94 4.13 -19.35 11.70
CA SER A 94 4.04 -20.25 10.55
C SER A 94 3.46 -19.54 9.33
N VAL A 95 3.81 -20.00 8.12
CA VAL A 95 3.26 -19.46 6.86
C VAL A 95 1.72 -19.50 6.83
N PRO A 96 1.01 -20.56 7.26
CA PRO A 96 -0.45 -20.54 7.33
C PRO A 96 -1.00 -19.44 8.25
N GLN A 97 -0.36 -19.19 9.40
CA GLN A 97 -0.77 -18.12 10.32
C GLN A 97 -0.56 -16.73 9.68
N ALA A 98 0.56 -16.54 8.99
CA ALA A 98 0.83 -15.31 8.25
C ALA A 98 -0.17 -15.10 7.11
N LEU A 99 -0.59 -16.16 6.39
CA LEU A 99 -1.61 -16.10 5.35
C LEU A 99 -3.02 -15.75 5.88
N VAL A 100 -3.42 -16.31 7.02
CA VAL A 100 -4.67 -15.92 7.68
C VAL A 100 -4.62 -14.44 8.08
N PHE A 101 -3.51 -13.99 8.65
CA PHE A 101 -3.32 -12.60 9.03
C PHE A 101 -3.33 -11.65 7.83
N LEU A 102 -2.70 -12.05 6.72
CA LEU A 102 -2.77 -11.35 5.44
C LEU A 102 -4.21 -11.24 4.93
N SER A 103 -4.97 -12.34 5.00
CA SER A 103 -6.36 -12.40 4.54
C SER A 103 -7.27 -11.45 5.32
N ILE A 104 -7.05 -11.30 6.63
CA ILE A 104 -7.78 -10.33 7.46
C ILE A 104 -7.53 -8.90 6.95
N HIS A 105 -6.28 -8.53 6.66
CA HIS A 105 -5.96 -7.19 6.17
C HIS A 105 -6.53 -6.92 4.77
N VAL A 106 -6.47 -7.91 3.88
CA VAL A 106 -7.09 -7.80 2.55
C VAL A 106 -8.60 -7.63 2.68
N PHE A 107 -9.25 -8.37 3.59
CA PHE A 107 -10.68 -8.22 3.86
C PHE A 107 -11.02 -6.83 4.41
N LEU A 108 -10.23 -6.30 5.36
CA LEU A 108 -10.43 -4.95 5.90
C LEU A 108 -10.27 -3.87 4.83
N LEU A 109 -9.26 -4.00 3.95
CA LEU A 109 -9.04 -3.07 2.85
C LEU A 109 -10.19 -3.13 1.83
N PHE A 110 -10.68 -4.34 1.53
CA PHE A 110 -11.84 -4.55 0.67
C PHE A 110 -13.11 -3.93 1.25
N ALA A 111 -13.37 -4.15 2.55
CA ALA A 111 -14.51 -3.59 3.26
C ALA A 111 -14.46 -2.05 3.27
N LEU A 112 -13.29 -1.47 3.54
CA LEU A 112 -13.08 -0.03 3.48
C LEU A 112 -13.33 0.52 2.06
N GLY A 113 -12.81 -0.17 1.04
CA GLY A 113 -12.98 0.21 -0.36
C GLY A 113 -14.44 0.20 -0.82
N ARG A 114 -15.33 -0.59 -0.19
CA ARG A 114 -16.73 -0.71 -0.61
C ARG A 114 -17.54 0.58 -0.47
N HIS A 115 -17.06 1.51 0.36
CA HIS A 115 -17.62 2.85 0.55
C HIS A 115 -17.19 3.85 -0.53
N LEU A 116 -16.20 3.51 -1.34
CA LEU A 116 -15.79 4.33 -2.48
C LEU A 116 -16.78 4.18 -3.63
N ASN A 117 -16.79 5.16 -4.53
CA ASN A 117 -17.53 5.02 -5.78
C ASN A 117 -17.01 3.84 -6.63
N PRO A 118 -17.81 3.33 -7.58
CA PRO A 118 -17.44 2.19 -8.42
C PRO A 118 -16.12 2.35 -9.18
N ALA A 119 -15.83 3.55 -9.69
CA ALA A 119 -14.60 3.81 -10.44
C ALA A 119 -13.36 3.70 -9.54
N ALA A 120 -13.37 4.39 -8.40
CA ALA A 120 -12.29 4.38 -7.41
C ALA A 120 -12.06 2.97 -6.84
N TRP A 121 -13.14 2.24 -6.57
CA TRP A 121 -13.04 0.86 -6.10
C TRP A 121 -12.42 -0.07 -7.16
N ARG A 122 -12.86 0.02 -8.41
CA ARG A 122 -12.27 -0.75 -9.52
C ARG A 122 -10.81 -0.39 -9.73
N PHE A 123 -10.46 0.90 -9.71
CA PHE A 123 -9.08 1.34 -9.82
C PHE A 123 -8.23 0.79 -8.70
N ALA A 124 -8.66 0.94 -7.43
CA ALA A 124 -7.94 0.40 -6.29
C ALA A 124 -7.73 -1.11 -6.43
N PHE A 125 -8.78 -1.87 -6.77
CA PHE A 125 -8.67 -3.32 -6.89
C PHE A 125 -7.80 -3.77 -8.07
N LEU A 126 -7.96 -3.15 -9.24
CA LEU A 126 -7.27 -3.54 -10.48
C LEU A 126 -5.83 -3.02 -10.56
N THR A 127 -5.46 -2.00 -9.79
CA THR A 127 -4.09 -1.46 -9.80
C THR A 127 -3.33 -1.86 -8.55
N VAL A 128 -3.87 -1.59 -7.36
CA VAL A 128 -3.15 -1.81 -6.11
C VAL A 128 -2.85 -3.29 -5.94
N VAL A 129 -3.85 -4.17 -6.02
CA VAL A 129 -3.67 -5.61 -5.74
C VAL A 129 -2.63 -6.28 -6.65
N PRO A 130 -2.68 -6.16 -7.99
CA PRO A 130 -1.69 -6.83 -8.84
C PRO A 130 -0.29 -6.21 -8.73
N LEU A 131 -0.18 -4.87 -8.71
CA LEU A 131 1.13 -4.22 -8.59
C LEU A 131 1.82 -4.61 -7.28
N THR A 132 1.04 -4.63 -6.21
CA THR A 132 1.42 -5.11 -4.88
C THR A 132 1.87 -6.56 -4.87
N GLY A 133 1.02 -7.45 -5.41
CA GLY A 133 1.27 -8.88 -5.37
C GLY A 133 2.51 -9.25 -6.17
N MET A 134 2.76 -8.53 -7.26
CA MET A 134 3.90 -8.74 -8.15
C MET A 134 5.21 -8.18 -7.59
N TYR A 135 5.18 -7.16 -6.73
CA TYR A 135 6.39 -6.47 -6.26
C TYR A 135 7.50 -7.40 -5.71
N PRO A 136 7.24 -8.38 -4.82
CA PRO A 136 8.29 -9.27 -4.31
C PRO A 136 8.99 -10.06 -5.43
N PHE A 137 8.24 -10.42 -6.47
CA PHE A 137 8.78 -11.14 -7.63
C PHE A 137 9.64 -10.25 -8.52
N MET A 138 9.41 -8.94 -8.52
CA MET A 138 10.18 -8.00 -9.34
C MET A 138 11.66 -7.97 -8.97
N LYS A 139 12.02 -8.27 -7.71
CA LYS A 139 13.42 -8.45 -7.29
C LYS A 139 14.14 -9.59 -8.02
N ARG A 140 13.38 -10.55 -8.57
CA ARG A 140 13.89 -11.74 -9.28
C ARG A 140 13.83 -11.57 -10.80
N ILE A 141 13.00 -10.65 -11.29
CA ILE A 141 12.74 -10.45 -12.73
C ILE A 141 13.53 -9.27 -13.27
N THR A 142 13.79 -8.23 -12.46
CA THR A 142 14.43 -6.99 -12.92
C THR A 142 15.53 -6.52 -11.98
N TYR A 143 16.52 -5.84 -12.54
CA TYR A 143 17.61 -5.18 -11.81
C TYR A 143 17.19 -3.84 -11.18
N LEU A 144 15.98 -3.36 -11.48
CA LEU A 144 15.42 -2.08 -11.03
C LEU A 144 14.07 -2.30 -10.30
N PRO A 145 14.02 -3.08 -9.19
CA PRO A 145 12.79 -3.27 -8.43
C PRO A 145 12.24 -1.95 -7.85
N GLN A 146 13.10 -0.94 -7.69
CA GLN A 146 12.71 0.42 -7.28
C GLN A 146 11.73 1.06 -8.26
N VAL A 147 11.85 0.80 -9.56
CA VAL A 147 10.92 1.31 -10.58
C VAL A 147 9.50 0.82 -10.29
N TRP A 148 9.37 -0.47 -9.96
CA TRP A 148 8.08 -1.07 -9.63
C TRP A 148 7.53 -0.59 -8.29
N LEU A 149 8.42 -0.44 -7.30
CA LEU A 149 8.06 0.11 -6.00
C LEU A 149 7.49 1.52 -6.16
N GLY A 150 8.15 2.39 -6.93
CA GLY A 150 7.66 3.74 -7.20
C GLY A 150 6.28 3.75 -7.83
N ILE A 151 6.00 2.86 -8.79
CA ILE A 151 4.67 2.76 -9.40
C ILE A 151 3.64 2.37 -8.34
N THR A 152 3.96 1.38 -7.52
CA THR A 152 3.07 0.86 -6.48
C THR A 152 2.79 1.89 -5.38
N LEU A 153 3.80 2.66 -4.96
CA LEU A 153 3.64 3.70 -3.94
C LEU A 153 2.82 4.91 -4.44
N ASN A 154 2.81 5.16 -5.75
CA ASN A 154 2.12 6.31 -6.34
C ASN A 154 0.75 5.98 -6.94
N THR A 155 0.34 4.71 -7.00
CA THR A 155 -1.03 4.35 -7.41
C THR A 155 -2.15 4.98 -6.57
N PRO A 156 -1.99 5.27 -5.26
CA PRO A 156 -3.02 5.99 -4.50
C PRO A 156 -3.41 7.35 -5.08
N ILE A 157 -2.53 8.01 -5.86
CA ILE A 157 -2.85 9.25 -6.57
C ILE A 157 -4.01 9.04 -7.55
N LEU A 158 -3.97 7.95 -8.32
CA LEU A 158 -5.00 7.66 -9.32
C LEU A 158 -6.32 7.26 -8.67
N VAL A 159 -6.26 6.49 -7.57
CA VAL A 159 -7.45 6.16 -6.77
C VAL A 159 -8.10 7.44 -6.25
N ALA A 160 -7.33 8.32 -5.61
CA ALA A 160 -7.84 9.58 -5.05
C ALA A 160 -8.40 10.53 -6.11
N ALA A 161 -7.87 10.52 -7.33
CA ALA A 161 -8.37 11.35 -8.42
C ALA A 161 -9.83 11.03 -8.76
N THR A 162 -10.17 9.73 -8.75
CA THR A 162 -11.51 9.24 -9.10
C THR A 162 -12.52 9.29 -7.96
N ILE A 163 -12.13 9.63 -6.72
CA ILE A 163 -12.99 9.49 -5.53
C ILE A 163 -14.24 10.37 -5.55
N PHE A 164 -14.18 11.54 -6.18
CA PHE A 164 -15.31 12.49 -6.19
C PHE A 164 -16.10 12.47 -7.49
N THR A 165 -15.45 12.27 -8.65
CA THR A 165 -16.10 12.50 -9.95
C THR A 165 -15.99 11.34 -10.95
N GLU A 166 -15.49 10.16 -10.53
CA GLU A 166 -15.19 8.99 -11.40
C GLU A 166 -14.21 9.26 -12.56
N GLU A 167 -13.95 10.52 -12.88
CA GLU A 167 -12.99 10.99 -13.86
C GLU A 167 -11.56 10.91 -13.34
N THR A 168 -10.62 10.69 -14.26
CA THR A 168 -9.17 10.74 -14.00
C THR A 168 -8.57 11.86 -14.83
N PRO A 169 -8.43 13.08 -14.28
CA PRO A 169 -7.87 14.20 -15.03
C PRO A 169 -6.39 13.94 -15.37
N ASP A 170 -5.92 14.45 -16.51
CA ASP A 170 -4.51 14.33 -16.94
C ASP A 170 -3.51 14.77 -15.87
N ALA A 171 -3.90 15.77 -15.07
CA ALA A 171 -3.11 16.26 -13.92
C ALA A 171 -2.79 15.17 -12.89
N ALA A 172 -3.67 14.17 -12.70
CA ALA A 172 -3.42 13.04 -11.81
C ALA A 172 -2.30 12.13 -12.32
N PHE A 173 -2.22 11.92 -13.64
CA PHE A 173 -1.11 11.16 -14.25
C PHE A 173 0.21 11.93 -14.15
N VAL A 174 0.19 13.24 -14.36
CA VAL A 174 1.38 14.10 -14.17
C VAL A 174 1.86 14.05 -12.72
N LEU A 175 0.94 14.13 -11.75
CA LEU A 175 1.27 14.02 -10.33
C LEU A 175 1.83 12.63 -9.99
N ALA A 176 1.24 11.55 -10.53
CA ALA A 176 1.74 10.19 -10.36
C ALA A 176 3.14 9.99 -10.95
N ALA A 177 3.41 10.56 -12.13
CA ALA A 177 4.74 10.53 -12.74
C ALA A 177 5.76 11.33 -11.91
N GLY A 178 5.39 12.50 -11.39
CA GLY A 178 6.24 13.29 -10.50
C GLY A 178 6.57 12.56 -9.20
N GLY A 179 5.56 11.94 -8.58
CA GLY A 179 5.75 11.11 -7.39
C GLY A 179 6.61 9.88 -7.66
N TRP A 180 6.46 9.26 -8.84
CA TRP A 180 7.31 8.16 -9.28
C TRP A 180 8.78 8.59 -9.42
N CYS A 181 9.05 9.72 -10.08
CA CYS A 181 10.39 10.30 -10.18
C CYS A 181 10.99 10.58 -8.79
N TRP A 182 10.17 11.08 -7.85
CA TRP A 182 10.61 11.30 -6.47
C TRP A 182 11.00 9.99 -5.78
N THR A 183 10.18 8.92 -5.90
CA THR A 183 10.51 7.59 -5.34
C THR A 183 11.76 6.95 -5.94
N MET A 184 12.09 7.30 -7.18
CA MET A 184 13.32 6.83 -7.83
C MET A 184 14.57 7.54 -7.31
N TRP A 185 14.44 8.75 -6.75
CA TRP A 185 15.57 9.57 -6.34
C TRP A 185 16.09 9.27 -4.93
N TYR A 186 15.20 9.07 -3.95
CA TYR A 186 15.58 8.86 -2.54
C TYR A 186 15.77 7.38 -2.20
#